data_AF-A0A7S1EYH8-F1
#
_entry.id   AF-A0A7S1EYH8-F1
#
_cell.length_a   1.000
_cell.length_b   1.000
_cell.length_c   1.000
_cell.angle_alpha   90.00
_cell.angle_beta   90.00
_cell.angle_gamma   90.00
#
_symmetry.space_group_name_H-M   'P 1'
#
loop_
_entity.id
_entity.type
_entity.pdbx_description
1 polymer ?
#
loop_
_entity_poly.entity_id
_entity_poly.type
_entity_poly.pdbx_seq_one_letter_code
_entity_poly.pdbx_strand_id
1 'polypeptide(L)'
;RRRQFSTLSTLNAFAETGSVDEAREVFLQLEATVPPKKFRMLFNTMIKACAKAGNPAEAMHYHGLMLAAGVSPNLETFGKLMEAAAKAGDVTMAKRWLGELQ
;
A
#
# COMPACT_ATOMS: atom_id res chain seq x y z
N ARG A 1 -10.65 4.46 22.84
CA ARG A 1 -10.78 5.05 21.48
C ARG A 1 -9.56 5.89 21.01
N ARG A 2 -8.62 6.33 21.88
CA ARG A 2 -7.45 7.16 21.48
C ARG A 2 -6.30 6.41 20.77
N ARG A 3 -6.09 5.11 21.03
CA ARG A 3 -4.96 4.34 20.44
C ARG A 3 -5.03 4.16 18.91
N GLN A 4 -6.22 4.15 18.32
CA GLN A 4 -6.39 3.91 16.88
C GLN A 4 -5.99 5.09 15.99
N PHE A 5 -6.00 6.33 16.53
CA PHE A 5 -5.65 7.52 15.77
C PHE A 5 -4.14 7.74 15.67
N SER A 6 -3.35 7.34 16.68
CA SER A 6 -1.90 7.51 16.63
C SER A 6 -1.25 6.55 15.62
N THR A 7 -1.70 5.30 15.57
CA THR A 7 -1.04 4.27 14.75
C THR A 7 -1.30 4.47 13.25
N LEU A 8 -2.49 4.88 12.83
CA LEU A 8 -2.74 5.17 11.41
C LEU A 8 -1.94 6.40 10.91
N SER A 9 -1.81 7.45 11.75
CA SER A 9 -0.95 8.58 11.43
C SER A 9 0.53 8.18 11.36
N THR A 10 0.97 7.29 12.25
CA THR A 10 2.34 6.74 12.22
C THR A 10 2.57 5.92 10.95
N LEU A 11 1.61 5.07 10.55
CA LEU A 11 1.68 4.32 9.31
C LEU A 11 1.82 5.26 8.10
N ASN A 12 0.98 6.30 8.02
CA ASN A 12 1.08 7.27 6.93
C ASN A 12 2.40 8.05 6.97
N ALA A 13 2.92 8.40 8.16
CA ALA A 13 4.20 9.07 8.29
C ALA A 13 5.35 8.22 7.71
N PHE A 14 5.42 6.93 8.05
CA PHE A 14 6.39 6.00 7.46
C PHE A 14 6.16 5.79 5.96
N ALA A 15 4.90 5.80 5.52
CA ALA A 15 4.60 5.70 4.09
C ALA A 15 5.05 6.93 3.29
N GLU A 16 5.05 8.13 3.88
CA GLU A 16 5.58 9.33 3.21
C GLU A 16 7.10 9.31 3.10
N THR A 17 7.79 8.72 4.07
CA THR A 17 9.25 8.58 4.04
C THR A 17 9.73 7.40 3.20
N GLY A 18 8.84 6.50 2.80
CA GLY A 18 9.21 5.25 2.12
C GLY A 18 9.83 4.20 3.05
N SER A 19 9.65 4.36 4.36
CA SER A 19 10.10 3.43 5.40
C SER A 19 9.18 2.20 5.43
N VAL A 20 9.39 1.27 4.49
CA VAL A 20 8.50 0.10 4.27
C VAL A 20 8.49 -0.85 5.47
N ASP A 21 9.65 -1.11 6.07
CA ASP A 21 9.76 -2.07 7.16
C ASP A 21 9.07 -1.55 8.44
N GLU A 22 9.27 -0.29 8.78
CA GLU A 22 8.58 0.35 9.90
C GLU A 22 7.07 0.48 9.63
N ALA A 23 6.68 0.78 8.39
CA ALA A 23 5.28 0.78 7.99
C ALA A 23 4.64 -0.60 8.15
N ARG A 24 5.36 -1.68 7.83
CA ARG A 24 4.86 -3.07 7.97
C ARG A 24 4.54 -3.42 9.41
N GLU A 25 5.40 -3.09 10.35
CA GLU A 25 5.17 -3.35 11.77
C GLU A 25 3.89 -2.67 12.27
N VAL A 26 3.69 -1.42 11.87
CA VAL A 26 2.47 -0.68 12.23
C VAL A 26 1.24 -1.22 11.49
N PHE A 27 1.40 -1.68 10.25
CA PHE A 27 0.34 -2.31 9.48
C PHE A 27 -0.18 -3.57 10.19
N LEU A 28 0.69 -4.47 10.64
CA LEU A 28 0.30 -5.70 11.33
C LEU A 28 -0.47 -5.41 12.62
N GLN A 29 -0.04 -4.39 13.37
CA GLN A 29 -0.76 -3.94 14.57
C GLN A 29 -2.15 -3.37 14.23
N LEU A 30 -2.25 -2.63 13.13
CA LEU A 30 -3.51 -2.05 12.68
C LEU A 30 -4.46 -3.13 12.13
N GLU A 31 -3.97 -4.06 11.32
CA GLU A 31 -4.75 -5.15 10.74
C GLU A 31 -5.46 -5.99 11.82
N ALA A 32 -4.76 -6.24 12.94
CA ALA A 32 -5.33 -6.96 14.09
C ALA A 32 -6.40 -6.16 14.87
N THR A 33 -6.47 -4.84 14.71
CA THR A 33 -7.29 -3.95 15.57
C THR A 33 -8.36 -3.15 14.83
N VAL A 34 -8.23 -2.96 13.52
CA VAL A 34 -9.18 -2.19 12.71
C VAL A 34 -10.22 -3.10 12.06
N PRO A 35 -11.45 -2.59 11.86
CA PRO A 35 -12.49 -3.37 11.18
C PRO A 35 -12.14 -3.55 9.69
N PRO A 36 -12.54 -4.68 9.07
CA PRO A 36 -12.26 -4.99 7.65
C PRO A 36 -12.60 -3.87 6.67
N LYS A 37 -13.64 -3.08 6.97
CA LYS A 37 -14.04 -1.89 6.17
C LYS A 37 -12.93 -0.85 5.98
N LYS A 38 -11.90 -0.84 6.82
CA LYS A 38 -10.75 0.08 6.74
C LYS A 38 -9.52 -0.56 6.08
N PHE A 39 -9.55 -1.85 5.76
CA PHE A 39 -8.38 -2.56 5.22
C PHE A 39 -7.91 -1.96 3.89
N ARG A 40 -8.83 -1.51 3.03
CA ARG A 40 -8.47 -0.79 1.79
C ARG A 40 -7.52 0.37 2.03
N MET A 41 -7.82 1.17 3.05
CA MET A 41 -6.98 2.32 3.40
C MET A 41 -5.60 1.87 3.86
N LEU A 42 -5.52 0.81 4.70
CA LEU A 42 -4.24 0.27 5.16
C LEU A 42 -3.38 -0.26 4.02
N PHE A 43 -3.97 -1.06 3.11
CA PHE A 43 -3.27 -1.57 1.93
C PHE A 43 -2.80 -0.43 1.03
N ASN A 44 -3.65 0.57 0.77
CA ASN A 44 -3.26 1.75 0.00
C ASN A 44 -2.10 2.52 0.66
N THR A 45 -2.06 2.59 1.99
CA THR A 45 -0.93 3.22 2.71
C THR A 45 0.35 2.38 2.62
N MET A 46 0.27 1.05 2.68
CA MET A 46 1.45 0.19 2.47
C MET A 46 1.97 0.28 1.03
N ILE A 47 1.08 0.23 0.05
CA ILE A 47 1.44 0.39 -1.37
C ILE A 47 2.05 1.77 -1.61
N LYS A 48 1.59 2.81 -0.88
CA LYS A 48 2.21 4.15 -0.90
C LYS A 48 3.64 4.13 -0.38
N ALA A 49 3.88 3.48 0.76
CA ALA A 49 5.23 3.33 1.31
C ALA A 49 6.17 2.68 0.29
N CYS A 50 5.71 1.60 -0.35
CA CYS A 50 6.45 0.90 -1.41
C CYS A 50 6.71 1.81 -2.61
N ALA A 51 5.72 2.61 -3.02
CA ALA A 51 5.87 3.59 -4.10
C ALA A 51 6.88 4.70 -3.74
N LYS A 52 6.88 5.19 -2.50
CA LYS A 52 7.89 6.17 -2.03
C LYS A 52 9.30 5.57 -2.01
N ALA A 53 9.44 4.31 -1.60
CA ALA A 53 10.69 3.58 -1.61
C ALA A 53 11.19 3.18 -3.02
N GLY A 54 10.33 3.27 -4.05
CA GLY A 54 10.65 2.74 -5.38
C GLY A 54 10.77 1.21 -5.39
N ASN A 55 10.00 0.52 -4.53
CA ASN A 55 9.97 -0.93 -4.42
C ASN A 55 8.69 -1.52 -5.06
N PRO A 56 8.69 -1.78 -6.38
CA PRO A 56 7.55 -2.31 -7.11
C PRO A 56 7.16 -3.73 -6.69
N ALA A 57 8.14 -4.56 -6.32
CA ALA A 57 7.92 -5.95 -5.92
C ALA A 57 7.09 -6.04 -4.63
N GLU A 58 7.44 -5.21 -3.64
CA GLU A 58 6.67 -5.12 -2.39
C GLU A 58 5.28 -4.54 -2.62
N ALA A 59 5.16 -3.54 -3.50
CA ALA A 59 3.87 -2.96 -3.85
C ALA A 59 2.93 -4.02 -4.45
N MET A 60 3.45 -4.90 -5.32
CA MET A 60 2.74 -6.07 -5.86
C MET A 60 2.32 -7.05 -4.77
N HIS A 61 3.19 -7.32 -3.81
CA HIS A 61 2.89 -8.21 -2.69
C HIS A 61 1.67 -7.70 -1.90
N TYR A 62 1.65 -6.42 -1.53
CA TYR A 62 0.52 -5.82 -0.81
C TYR A 62 -0.76 -5.76 -1.64
N HIS A 63 -0.67 -5.56 -2.96
CA HIS A 63 -1.83 -5.69 -3.84
C HIS A 63 -2.40 -7.12 -3.83
N GLY A 64 -1.54 -8.13 -3.88
CA GLY A 64 -1.95 -9.54 -3.76
C GLY A 64 -2.64 -9.84 -2.43
N LEU A 65 -2.09 -9.36 -1.32
CA LEU A 65 -2.71 -9.49 0.01
C LEU A 65 -4.07 -8.78 0.09
N MET A 66 -4.17 -7.60 -0.53
CA MET A 66 -5.42 -6.85 -0.62
C MET A 66 -6.52 -7.67 -1.31
N LEU A 67 -6.20 -8.31 -2.44
CA LEU A 67 -7.13 -9.21 -3.14
C LEU A 67 -7.47 -10.46 -2.32
N ALA A 68 -6.47 -11.09 -1.69
CA ALA A 68 -6.67 -12.28 -0.85
C ALA A 68 -7.55 -11.99 0.38
N ALA A 69 -7.50 -10.77 0.91
CA ALA A 69 -8.36 -10.29 1.98
C ALA A 69 -9.78 -9.90 1.50
N GLY A 70 -10.12 -10.11 0.21
CA GLY A 70 -11.40 -9.75 -0.37
C GLY A 70 -11.61 -8.24 -0.53
N VAL A 71 -10.53 -7.45 -0.47
CA VAL A 71 -10.57 -6.00 -0.58
C VAL A 71 -10.31 -5.60 -2.02
N SER A 72 -11.31 -5.02 -2.70
CA SER A 72 -11.12 -4.60 -4.09
C SER A 72 -10.20 -3.37 -4.18
N PRO A 73 -9.18 -3.39 -5.07
CA PRO A 73 -8.36 -2.22 -5.39
C PRO A 73 -9.22 -1.09 -5.97
N ASN A 74 -8.75 0.15 -5.83
CA ASN A 74 -9.37 1.31 -6.44
C ASN A 74 -8.36 2.07 -7.31
N LEU A 75 -8.82 3.12 -8.00
CA LEU A 75 -7.95 3.96 -8.83
C LEU A 75 -6.72 4.49 -8.07
N GLU A 76 -6.89 4.78 -6.78
CA GLU A 76 -5.82 5.22 -5.89
C GLU A 76 -4.75 4.15 -5.65
N THR A 77 -5.15 2.87 -5.62
CA THR A 77 -4.26 1.71 -5.54
C THR A 77 -3.39 1.61 -6.78
N PHE A 78 -4.01 1.62 -7.97
CA PHE A 78 -3.30 1.51 -9.25
C PHE A 78 -2.39 2.71 -9.52
N GLY A 79 -2.82 3.92 -9.15
CA GLY A 79 -1.97 5.12 -9.25
C GLY A 79 -0.65 4.97 -8.49
N LYS A 80 -0.68 4.39 -7.28
CA LYS A 80 0.53 4.14 -6.49
C LYS A 80 1.37 2.99 -7.03
N LEU A 81 0.74 1.92 -7.53
CA LEU A 81 1.45 0.81 -8.18
C LEU A 81 2.22 1.29 -9.41
N MET A 82 1.63 2.20 -10.20
CA MET A 82 2.31 2.87 -11.31
C MET A 82 3.40 3.83 -10.82
N GLU A 83 3.20 4.59 -9.74
CA GLU A 83 4.27 5.42 -9.13
C GLU A 83 5.47 4.58 -8.71
N ALA A 84 5.24 3.42 -8.07
CA ALA A 84 6.29 2.49 -7.67
C ALA A 84 7.07 1.95 -8.88
N ALA A 85 6.36 1.55 -9.94
CA ALA A 85 6.94 1.07 -11.18
C ALA A 85 7.81 2.15 -11.86
N ALA A 86 7.27 3.37 -11.98
CA ALA A 86 7.95 4.49 -12.61
C ALA A 86 9.25 4.86 -11.88
N LYS A 87 9.24 4.87 -10.55
CA LYS A 87 10.43 5.15 -9.73
C LYS A 87 11.51 4.08 -9.82
N ALA A 88 11.13 2.82 -9.99
CA ALA A 88 12.07 1.74 -10.22
C ALA A 88 12.57 1.66 -11.68
N GLY A 89 12.03 2.48 -12.59
CA GLY A 89 12.29 2.36 -14.02
C GLY A 89 11.69 1.11 -14.67
N ASP A 90 10.76 0.44 -13.99
CA ASP A 90 10.11 -0.79 -14.47
C ASP A 90 8.89 -0.45 -15.35
N VAL A 91 9.18 -0.14 -16.62
CA VAL A 91 8.17 0.18 -17.64
C VAL A 91 7.24 -1.01 -17.89
N THR A 92 7.73 -2.24 -17.75
CA THR A 92 6.94 -3.46 -17.98
C THR A 92 5.84 -3.57 -16.93
N MET A 93 6.19 -3.37 -15.66
CA MET A 93 5.21 -3.39 -14.59
C MET A 93 4.23 -2.22 -14.69
N ALA A 94 4.68 -1.02 -15.07
CA ALA A 94 3.78 0.12 -15.29
C ALA A 94 2.73 -0.17 -16.37
N LYS A 95 3.15 -0.78 -17.49
CA LYS A 95 2.24 -1.18 -18.58
C LYS A 95 1.24 -2.24 -18.15
N ARG A 96 1.65 -3.19 -17.30
CA ARG A 96 0.74 -4.21 -16.76
C ARG A 96 -0.41 -3.56 -15.99
N TRP A 97 -0.11 -2.64 -15.07
CA TRP A 97 -1.15 -1.96 -14.29
C TRP A 97 -2.05 -1.06 -15.12
N LEU A 98 -1.52 -0.46 -16.18
CA LEU A 98 -2.32 0.28 -17.14
C LEU A 98 -3.34 -0.63 -17.85
N GLY A 99 -2.94 -1.87 -18.19
CA GLY A 99 -3.82 -2.86 -18.78
C GLY A 99 -4.89 -3.39 -17.83
N GLU A 100 -4.61 -3.48 -16.52
CA GLU A 100 -5.61 -3.90 -15.51
C GLU A 100 -6.64 -2.80 -15.16
N LEU A 101 -6.43 -1.56 -15.61
CA LEU A 101 -7.35 -0.43 -15.42
C LEU A 101 -8.43 -0.30 -16.51
N GLN A 102 -8.33 -1.05 -17.62
CA GLN A 102 -9.24 -1.00 -18.77
C GLN A 102 -10.32 -2.08 -18.71
#